data_AF-A0ABD0M1V2-F1
#
_entry.id   AF-A0ABD0M1V2-F1
#
_cell.length_a   1.000
_cell.length_b   1.000
_cell.length_c   1.000
_cell.angle_alpha   90.00
_cell.angle_beta   90.00
_cell.angle_gamma   90.00
#
_symmetry.space_group_name_H-M   'P 1'
#
loop_
_entity.id
_entity.type
_entity.pdbx_description
1 polymer ?
#
loop_
_entity_poly.entity_id
_entity_poly.type
_entity_poly.pdbx_seq_one_letter_code
_entity_poly.pdbx_strand_id
1 'polypeptide(L)'
;MQQRNRAKGLPDTDWMPGNLKSSRQEDGYNCGIYVLMNTMAIVQGKTACLQNFHKKHADAFRQYVVCRLHEDTKTRAEAYTFCEVPGCIGIGRTGQSCAVCGRWAHRECVGDMGRGCYVCVICQVQYGE
;
A
#
# COMPACT_ATOMS: atom_id res chain seq x y z
N MET A 1 27.38 21.40 -3.98
CA MET A 1 26.05 21.72 -3.41
C MET A 1 25.03 21.57 -4.54
N GLN A 2 24.28 20.47 -4.61
CA GLN A 2 23.32 20.23 -5.71
C GLN A 2 22.04 21.04 -5.44
N GLN A 3 21.73 21.97 -6.34
CA GLN A 3 20.46 22.69 -6.35
C GLN A 3 19.33 21.71 -6.73
N ARG A 4 18.35 21.54 -5.85
CA ARG A 4 17.14 20.76 -6.14
C ARG A 4 16.20 21.63 -6.99
N ASN A 5 15.81 21.11 -8.15
CA ASN A 5 14.81 21.72 -9.02
C ASN A 5 13.47 21.82 -8.28
N ARG A 6 13.09 23.02 -7.79
CA ARG A 6 11.73 23.29 -7.29
C ARG A 6 10.77 23.35 -8.48
N ALA A 7 9.72 22.55 -8.46
CA ALA A 7 8.62 22.67 -9.41
C ALA A 7 7.96 24.06 -9.25
N LYS A 8 7.86 24.82 -10.34
CA LYS A 8 7.22 26.15 -10.34
C LYS A 8 5.70 25.97 -10.24
N GLY A 9 5.05 26.71 -9.33
CA GLY A 9 3.57 26.84 -9.29
C GLY A 9 2.85 26.15 -8.14
N LEU A 10 3.56 25.48 -7.23
CA LEU A 10 2.96 25.12 -5.93
C LEU A 10 3.03 26.35 -5.01
N PRO A 11 1.97 26.67 -4.24
CA PRO A 11 2.09 27.65 -3.16
C PRO A 11 3.31 27.29 -2.30
N ASP A 12 4.02 28.28 -1.77
CA ASP A 12 5.09 28.06 -0.77
C ASP A 12 4.42 27.49 0.48
N THR A 13 4.11 26.19 0.45
CA THR A 13 3.72 25.45 1.62
C THR A 13 5.00 25.28 2.42
N ASP A 14 5.05 25.88 3.61
CA ASP A 14 6.16 25.67 4.53
C ASP A 14 6.18 24.19 4.94
N TRP A 15 6.97 23.40 4.20
CA TRP A 15 7.24 22.02 4.53
C TRP A 15 8.05 21.99 5.83
N MET A 16 7.35 21.83 6.94
CA MET A 16 7.99 21.63 8.23
C MET A 16 8.34 20.15 8.40
N PRO A 17 9.62 19.81 8.62
CA PRO A 17 9.97 18.45 8.99
C PRO A 17 9.30 18.10 10.32
N GLY A 18 8.54 17.02 10.36
CA GLY A 18 8.01 16.48 11.60
C GLY A 18 9.14 15.97 12.49
N ASN A 19 9.12 16.32 13.78
CA ASN A 19 10.08 15.80 14.76
C ASN A 19 9.47 14.59 15.48
N LEU A 20 9.49 13.43 14.81
CA LEU A 20 9.08 12.17 15.40
C LEU A 20 10.31 11.33 15.73
N LYS A 21 10.38 10.85 16.97
CA LYS A 21 11.37 9.87 17.39
C LYS A 21 10.67 8.55 17.64
N SER A 22 11.19 7.47 17.07
CA SER A 22 10.81 6.11 17.44
C SER A 22 11.91 5.41 18.22
N SER A 23 11.58 4.29 18.86
CA SER A 23 12.56 3.38 19.42
C SER A 23 13.56 2.92 18.36
N ARG A 24 14.79 2.66 18.79
CA ARG A 24 15.82 2.06 17.95
C ARG A 24 15.58 0.55 17.86
N GLN A 25 15.66 0.01 16.66
CA GLN A 25 15.68 -1.42 16.44
C GLN A 25 16.94 -2.05 17.05
N GLU A 26 16.77 -3.18 17.73
CA GLU A 26 17.84 -3.91 18.43
C GLU A 26 18.45 -5.07 17.61
N ASP A 27 17.80 -5.48 16.51
CA ASP A 27 18.21 -6.58 15.65
C ASP A 27 18.45 -6.14 14.19
N GLY A 28 18.83 -7.07 13.31
CA GLY A 28 19.10 -6.79 11.89
C GLY A 28 17.94 -7.09 10.92
N TYR A 29 16.83 -7.65 11.39
CA TYR A 29 15.81 -8.25 10.50
C TYR A 29 14.39 -7.71 10.69
N ASN A 30 14.10 -6.97 11.77
CA ASN A 30 12.78 -6.42 12.05
C ASN A 30 12.56 -4.99 11.51
N CYS A 31 13.45 -4.46 10.66
CA CYS A 31 13.36 -3.05 10.21
C CYS A 31 12.01 -2.71 9.56
N GLY A 32 11.52 -3.57 8.66
CA GLY A 32 10.20 -3.41 8.06
C GLY A 32 9.06 -3.48 9.08
N ILE A 33 9.22 -4.26 10.14
CA ILE A 33 8.22 -4.38 11.20
C ILE A 33 8.16 -3.11 12.06
N TYR A 34 9.32 -2.53 12.42
CA TYR A 34 9.37 -1.24 13.10
C TYR A 34 8.72 -0.13 12.26
N VAL A 35 8.95 -0.11 10.94
CA VAL A 35 8.29 0.83 10.02
C VAL A 35 6.77 0.65 10.06
N LEU A 36 6.26 -0.58 9.94
CA LEU A 36 4.82 -0.83 9.96
C LEU A 36 4.17 -0.44 11.29
N MET A 37 4.81 -0.78 12.42
CA MET A 37 4.33 -0.38 13.75
C MET A 37 4.30 1.14 13.91
N ASN A 38 5.37 1.84 13.49
CA ASN A 38 5.45 3.29 13.54
C ASN A 38 4.36 3.94 12.69
N THR A 39 4.19 3.48 11.44
CA THR A 39 3.16 3.98 10.54
C THR A 39 1.77 3.78 11.13
N MET A 40 1.48 2.60 11.68
CA MET A 40 0.18 2.34 12.31
C MET A 40 -0.06 3.27 13.50
N ALA A 41 0.95 3.51 14.33
CA ALA A 41 0.84 4.45 15.46
C ALA A 41 0.60 5.89 15.01
N ILE A 42 1.28 6.34 13.95
CA ILE A 42 1.13 7.69 13.38
C ILE A 42 -0.28 7.87 12.80
N VAL A 43 -0.74 6.94 11.97
CA VAL A 43 -2.08 6.99 11.34
C VAL A 43 -3.19 6.96 12.38
N GLN A 44 -3.00 6.27 13.51
CA GLN A 44 -3.96 6.23 14.60
C GLN A 44 -3.85 7.42 15.59
N GLY A 45 -2.95 8.37 15.35
CA GLY A 45 -2.70 9.49 16.27
C GLY A 45 -2.07 9.08 17.62
N LYS A 46 -1.48 7.88 17.71
CA LYS A 46 -0.86 7.30 18.91
C LYS A 46 0.66 7.49 18.92
N THR A 47 1.14 8.67 18.54
CA THR A 47 2.57 8.97 18.42
C THR A 47 3.33 8.84 19.75
N ALA A 48 2.66 8.97 20.89
CA ALA A 48 3.23 8.73 22.21
C ALA A 48 3.79 7.29 22.39
N CYS A 49 3.28 6.32 21.63
CA CYS A 49 3.74 4.93 21.71
C CYS A 49 5.06 4.66 20.96
N LEU A 50 5.53 5.58 20.10
CA LEU A 50 6.67 5.35 19.21
C LEU A 50 7.97 5.01 19.94
N GLN A 51 8.14 5.49 21.18
CA GLN A 51 9.31 5.21 22.04
C GLN A 51 9.16 3.95 22.91
N ASN A 52 7.98 3.33 22.91
CA ASN A 52 7.68 2.16 23.76
C ASN A 52 7.74 0.84 22.96
N PHE A 53 8.07 0.91 21.67
CA PHE A 53 8.27 -0.28 20.86
C PHE A 53 9.63 -0.90 21.16
N HIS A 54 9.63 -2.20 21.41
CA HIS A 54 10.81 -2.98 21.77
C HIS A 54 10.83 -4.23 20.91
N LYS A 55 11.94 -4.96 20.91
CA LYS A 55 12.09 -6.20 20.12
C LYS A 55 10.90 -7.16 20.31
N LYS A 56 10.45 -7.38 21.54
CA LYS A 56 9.28 -8.26 21.84
C LYS A 56 7.99 -7.82 21.12
N HIS A 57 7.78 -6.52 20.98
CA HIS A 57 6.61 -5.97 20.29
C HIS A 57 6.74 -6.18 18.78
N ALA A 58 7.95 -5.99 18.23
CA ALA A 58 8.23 -6.26 16.83
C ALA A 58 8.08 -7.76 16.50
N ASP A 59 8.57 -8.66 17.35
CA ASP A 59 8.43 -10.10 17.12
C ASP A 59 6.95 -10.54 17.13
N ALA A 60 6.16 -10.03 18.07
CA ALA A 60 4.71 -10.30 18.12
C ALA A 60 3.98 -9.68 16.91
N PHE A 61 4.30 -8.44 16.54
CA PHE A 61 3.69 -7.77 15.40
C PHE A 61 4.06 -8.43 14.07
N ARG A 62 5.26 -9.00 13.97
CA ARG A 62 5.67 -9.79 12.80
C ARG A 62 4.74 -10.99 12.59
N GLN A 63 4.38 -11.71 13.64
CA GLN A 63 3.43 -12.83 13.52
C GLN A 63 2.09 -12.35 12.99
N TYR A 64 1.58 -11.24 13.53
CA TYR A 64 0.36 -10.59 13.03
C TYR A 64 0.48 -10.24 11.53
N VAL A 65 1.56 -9.58 11.12
CA VAL A 65 1.80 -9.21 9.71
C VAL A 65 1.87 -10.44 8.81
N VAL A 66 2.55 -11.51 9.23
CA VAL A 66 2.62 -12.76 8.47
C VAL A 66 1.23 -13.37 8.30
N CYS A 67 0.42 -13.44 9.36
CA CYS A 67 -0.96 -13.94 9.27
C CYS A 67 -1.78 -13.10 8.28
N ARG A 68 -1.72 -11.77 8.38
CA ARG A 68 -2.43 -10.87 7.46
C ARG A 68 -2.00 -11.02 6.02
N LEU A 69 -0.70 -11.11 5.76
CA LEU A 69 -0.18 -11.34 4.41
C LEU A 69 -0.60 -12.71 3.86
N HIS A 70 -0.68 -13.72 4.73
CA HIS A 70 -1.14 -15.04 4.31
C HIS A 70 -2.65 -15.06 4.00
N GLU A 71 -3.47 -14.36 4.79
CA GLU A 71 -4.90 -14.16 4.48
C GLU A 71 -5.08 -13.43 3.16
N ASP A 72 -4.39 -12.30 2.97
CA ASP A 72 -4.49 -11.48 1.75
C ASP A 72 -4.05 -12.27 0.50
N THR A 73 -3.04 -13.16 0.63
CA THR A 73 -2.62 -14.02 -0.49
C THR A 73 -3.65 -15.09 -0.83
N LYS A 74 -4.38 -15.65 0.15
CA LYS A 74 -5.48 -16.59 -0.11
C LYS A 74 -6.63 -15.89 -0.81
N THR A 75 -7.06 -14.72 -0.33
CA THR A 75 -8.09 -13.92 -0.99
C THR A 75 -7.69 -13.52 -2.39
N ARG A 76 -6.40 -13.19 -2.61
CA ARG A 76 -5.90 -12.91 -3.97
C ARG A 76 -5.91 -14.15 -4.86
N ALA A 77 -5.49 -15.32 -4.37
CA ALA A 77 -5.55 -16.61 -5.08
C ALA A 77 -6.97 -16.86 -5.66
N GLU A 78 -8.00 -16.53 -4.87
CA GLU A 78 -9.40 -16.61 -5.27
C GLU A 78 -9.81 -15.45 -6.19
N ALA A 79 -9.27 -14.23 -6.01
CA ALA A 79 -9.52 -13.10 -6.91
C ALA A 79 -8.89 -13.27 -8.31
N TYR A 80 -7.83 -14.08 -8.46
CA TYR A 80 -7.24 -14.38 -9.78
C TYR A 80 -8.21 -15.15 -10.70
N THR A 81 -9.30 -15.72 -10.18
CA THR A 81 -10.27 -16.47 -10.98
C THR A 81 -11.44 -15.61 -11.48
N PHE A 82 -11.67 -14.42 -10.91
CA PHE A 82 -12.82 -13.57 -11.22
C PHE A 82 -12.43 -12.14 -11.61
N CYS A 83 -13.08 -11.63 -12.65
CA CYS A 83 -12.96 -10.24 -13.06
C CYS A 83 -14.00 -9.39 -12.31
N GLU A 84 -13.53 -8.37 -11.59
CA GLU A 84 -14.39 -7.48 -10.82
C GLU A 84 -15.01 -6.34 -11.65
N VAL A 85 -14.82 -6.34 -12.99
CA VAL A 85 -15.50 -5.40 -13.89
C VAL A 85 -16.99 -5.78 -13.98
N PRO A 86 -17.92 -4.85 -13.69
CA PRO A 86 -19.36 -5.13 -13.78
C PRO A 86 -19.75 -5.69 -15.15
N GLY A 87 -20.47 -6.81 -15.16
CA GLY A 87 -20.93 -7.48 -16.38
C GLY A 87 -19.93 -8.48 -17.00
N CYS A 88 -18.73 -8.65 -16.42
CA CYS A 88 -17.83 -9.71 -16.86
C CYS A 88 -18.26 -11.07 -16.28
N ILE A 89 -18.46 -12.06 -17.15
CA ILE A 89 -18.77 -13.46 -16.79
C ILE A 89 -17.61 -14.43 -17.09
N GLY A 90 -16.46 -13.90 -17.54
CA GLY A 90 -15.31 -14.72 -17.87
C GLY A 90 -14.63 -15.29 -16.62
N ILE A 91 -14.22 -16.55 -16.68
CA ILE A 91 -13.41 -17.20 -15.62
C ILE A 91 -12.05 -17.55 -16.23
N GLY A 92 -10.97 -17.38 -15.47
CA GLY A 92 -9.66 -17.96 -15.78
C GLY A 92 -8.85 -17.28 -16.90
N ARG A 93 -9.06 -15.99 -17.17
CA ARG A 93 -8.18 -15.23 -18.10
C ARG A 93 -7.07 -14.50 -17.33
N THR A 94 -6.00 -14.15 -18.04
CA THR A 94 -4.93 -13.31 -17.52
C THR A 94 -5.46 -11.92 -17.18
N GLY A 95 -5.65 -11.67 -15.89
CA GLY A 95 -5.97 -10.35 -15.38
C GLY A 95 -4.79 -9.66 -14.70
N GLN A 96 -5.09 -8.50 -14.14
CA GLN A 96 -4.15 -7.67 -13.42
C GLN A 96 -4.88 -6.95 -12.28
N SER A 97 -4.17 -6.76 -11.18
CA SER A 97 -4.66 -6.01 -10.02
C SER A 97 -4.47 -4.51 -10.19
N CYS A 98 -5.40 -3.72 -9.71
CA CYS A 98 -5.27 -2.27 -9.64
C CYS A 98 -4.28 -1.90 -8.55
N ALA A 99 -3.29 -1.07 -8.87
CA ALA A 99 -2.36 -0.55 -7.87
C ALA A 99 -3.04 0.38 -6.85
N VAL A 100 -4.20 0.94 -7.19
CA VAL A 100 -4.95 1.87 -6.32
C VAL A 100 -5.95 1.13 -5.44
N CYS A 101 -6.93 0.45 -6.04
CA CYS A 101 -8.02 -0.19 -5.29
C CYS A 101 -7.78 -1.68 -5.01
N GLY A 102 -6.72 -2.28 -5.55
CA GLY A 102 -6.43 -3.71 -5.39
C GLY A 102 -7.30 -4.64 -6.22
N ARG A 103 -8.40 -4.15 -6.82
CA ARG A 103 -9.35 -4.97 -7.58
C ARG A 103 -8.72 -5.62 -8.80
N TRP A 104 -9.18 -6.81 -9.13
CA TRP A 104 -8.71 -7.62 -10.23
C TRP A 104 -9.60 -7.50 -11.46
N ALA A 105 -8.99 -7.30 -12.62
CA ALA A 105 -9.72 -7.24 -13.89
C ALA A 105 -8.95 -7.93 -15.01
N HIS A 106 -9.65 -8.58 -15.93
CA HIS A 106 -9.05 -9.07 -17.16
C HIS A 106 -8.50 -7.90 -17.98
N ARG A 107 -7.35 -8.10 -18.64
CA ARG A 107 -6.73 -7.06 -19.47
C ARG A 107 -7.67 -6.55 -20.56
N GLU A 108 -8.46 -7.45 -21.17
CA GLU A 108 -9.42 -7.08 -22.20
C GLU A 108 -10.59 -6.26 -21.65
N CYS A 109 -11.02 -6.53 -20.41
CA CYS A 109 -12.10 -5.78 -19.76
C CYS A 109 -11.73 -4.34 -19.42
N VAL A 110 -10.43 -4.03 -19.32
CA VAL A 110 -9.92 -2.68 -19.05
C VAL A 110 -9.17 -2.09 -20.25
N GLY A 111 -9.24 -2.72 -21.42
CA GLY A 111 -8.61 -2.25 -22.65
C GLY A 111 -7.06 -2.22 -22.62
N ASP A 112 -6.43 -2.96 -21.71
CA ASP A 112 -4.97 -3.01 -21.64
C ASP A 112 -4.40 -3.99 -22.66
N MET A 113 -3.85 -3.43 -23.76
CA MET A 113 -3.17 -4.20 -24.80
C MET A 113 -1.68 -4.47 -24.50
N GLY A 114 -1.28 -4.52 -23.23
CA GLY A 114 0.09 -4.85 -22.82
C GLY A 114 1.05 -3.66 -22.79
N ARG A 115 0.52 -2.43 -22.67
CA ARG A 115 1.35 -1.22 -22.54
C ARG A 115 1.65 -0.84 -21.08
N GLY A 116 1.13 -1.59 -20.11
CA GLY A 116 1.43 -1.42 -18.69
C GLY A 116 0.77 -0.20 -18.03
N CYS A 117 -0.06 0.54 -18.77
CA CYS A 117 -0.86 1.65 -18.26
C CYS A 117 -2.33 1.35 -18.48
N TYR A 118 -2.95 0.64 -17.55
CA TYR A 118 -4.40 0.50 -17.52
C TYR A 118 -4.98 1.49 -16.52
N VAL A 119 -6.03 2.18 -16.93
CA VAL A 119 -6.83 3.01 -16.02
C VAL A 119 -7.97 2.15 -15.51
N CYS A 120 -8.03 1.94 -14.19
CA CYS A 120 -9.10 1.16 -13.59
C CYS A 120 -10.43 1.91 -13.75
N VAL A 121 -11.32 1.38 -14.60
CA VAL A 121 -12.65 1.96 -14.85
C VAL A 121 -13.47 2.15 -13.57
N ILE A 122 -13.28 1.27 -12.59
CA ILE A 122 -13.94 1.40 -11.29
C ILE A 122 -13.35 2.57 -10.49
N CYS A 123 -12.02 2.74 -10.49
CA CYS A 123 -11.39 3.91 -9.88
C CYS A 123 -11.76 5.21 -10.60
N GLN A 124 -11.94 5.19 -11.93
CA GLN A 124 -12.43 6.36 -12.67
C GLN A 124 -13.84 6.74 -12.25
N VAL A 125 -14.75 5.78 -12.13
CA VAL A 125 -16.12 6.08 -11.66
C VAL A 125 -16.13 6.53 -10.19
N GLN A 126 -15.26 5.96 -9.35
CA GLN A 126 -15.27 6.19 -7.91
C GLN A 126 -14.48 7.44 -7.47
N TYR A 127 -13.42 7.80 -8.21
CA TYR A 127 -12.48 8.87 -7.83
C TYR A 127 -12.14 9.83 -8.98
N GLY A 128 -12.64 9.58 -10.19
CA GLY A 128 -12.45 10.48 -11.33
C GLY A 128 -13.34 11.69 -11.21
N GLU A 129 -12.74 12.87 -11.31
CA GLU A 129 -13.42 14.12 -11.69
C GLU A 129 -13.84 14.08 -13.16
#